data_AF-A0A1U7GZK8-F1
#
_entry.id   AF-A0A1U7GZK8-F1
#
_cell.length_a   1.000
_cell.length_b   1.000
_cell.length_c   1.000
_cell.angle_alpha   90.00
_cell.angle_beta   90.00
_cell.angle_gamma   90.00
#
_symmetry.space_group_name_H-M   'P 1'
#
loop_
_entity.id
_entity.type
_entity.pdbx_description
1 polymer ?
#
loop_
_entity_poly.entity_id
_entity_poly.type
_entity_poly.pdbx_seq_one_letter_code
_entity_poly.pdbx_strand_id
1 'polypeptide(L)'
;MSENKIEDYGRGYLVLLLPISFLIIFLVATWRLWLALIFVGLAFNIWQRYQWQRWCLQVNPLFNQLIRENQGKITPMDLAIKGNFSGEAAKRYLDGKLAEFAGSIVNSENGGKVYYFITASTLGSIFDSSEPVKELPHQRSNKMMENLLAPPTQVQQEEPKTETLSHTHQEEVKKPLEQQLVFGSLIQSELAKRLNVYSSTVYKRRDDPEFPEWSRSKDPDGIAWRYSPKTKEFFPIEEEKS
;
A
#
# COMPACT_ATOMS: atom_id res chain seq x y z
N MET A 1 23.97 58.48 2.14
CA MET A 1 24.54 57.40 1.29
C MET A 1 23.48 56.36 0.84
N SER A 2 22.19 56.70 0.91
CA SER A 2 21.06 55.79 0.60
C SER A 2 20.19 56.22 -0.60
N GLU A 3 20.26 57.49 -1.03
CA GLU A 3 19.48 58.00 -2.18
C GLU A 3 19.84 57.31 -3.51
N ASN A 4 21.14 57.14 -3.80
CA ASN A 4 21.59 56.56 -5.06
C ASN A 4 21.12 55.11 -5.29
N LYS A 5 20.82 54.35 -4.21
CA LYS A 5 20.30 52.98 -4.36
C LYS A 5 18.85 52.98 -4.82
N ILE A 6 18.00 53.88 -4.32
CA ILE A 6 16.56 53.92 -4.64
C ILE A 6 16.34 54.34 -6.10
N GLU A 7 17.15 55.28 -6.61
CA GLU A 7 17.09 55.72 -8.01
C GLU A 7 17.53 54.63 -8.99
N ASP A 8 18.55 53.85 -8.63
CA ASP A 8 19.06 52.75 -9.45
C ASP A 8 18.10 51.56 -9.49
N TYR A 9 17.48 51.21 -8.35
CA TYR A 9 16.36 50.25 -8.31
C TYR A 9 15.18 50.74 -9.15
N GLY A 10 14.78 52.02 -9.02
CA GLY A 10 13.67 52.60 -9.76
C GLY A 10 13.85 52.57 -11.28
N ARG A 11 15.06 52.87 -11.77
CA ARG A 11 15.39 52.74 -13.21
C ARG A 11 15.36 51.29 -13.70
N GLY A 12 15.90 50.36 -12.90
CA GLY A 12 15.85 48.93 -13.22
C GLY A 12 14.41 48.40 -13.33
N TYR A 13 13.53 48.78 -12.41
CA TYR A 13 12.11 48.43 -12.46
C TYR A 13 11.39 49.07 -13.65
N LEU A 14 11.70 50.32 -14.02
CA LEU A 14 11.07 50.97 -15.18
C LEU A 14 11.42 50.25 -16.48
N VAL A 15 12.68 49.83 -16.63
CA VAL A 15 13.17 49.10 -17.81
C VAL A 15 12.61 47.67 -17.85
N LEU A 16 12.37 47.04 -16.69
CA LEU A 16 11.73 45.72 -16.60
C LEU A 16 10.20 45.77 -16.82
N LEU A 17 9.54 46.82 -16.32
CA LEU A 17 8.09 46.97 -16.44
C LEU A 17 7.63 47.29 -17.86
N LEU A 18 8.47 47.96 -18.66
CA LEU A 18 8.13 48.29 -20.05
C LEU A 18 7.84 47.05 -20.91
N PRO A 19 8.74 46.04 -21.03
CA PRO A 19 8.44 44.82 -21.77
C PRO A 19 7.32 43.99 -21.11
N ILE A 20 7.21 43.99 -19.78
CA ILE A 20 6.12 43.31 -19.07
C ILE A 20 4.77 43.95 -19.39
N SER A 21 4.67 45.28 -19.44
CA SER A 21 3.43 45.98 -19.78
C SER A 21 3.04 45.70 -21.23
N PHE A 22 4.01 45.68 -22.15
CA PHE A 22 3.75 45.34 -23.55
C PHE A 22 3.25 43.89 -23.68
N LEU A 23 3.81 42.97 -22.88
CA LEU A 23 3.37 41.58 -22.81
C LEU A 23 1.95 41.45 -22.23
N ILE A 24 1.61 42.23 -21.20
CA ILE A 24 0.25 42.29 -20.63
C ILE A 24 -0.74 42.88 -21.65
N ILE A 25 -0.39 43.97 -22.33
CA ILE A 25 -1.24 44.58 -23.37
C ILE A 25 -1.45 43.59 -24.52
N PHE A 26 -0.40 42.89 -24.95
CA PHE A 26 -0.49 41.84 -25.95
C PHE A 26 -1.42 40.71 -25.49
N LEU A 27 -1.32 40.29 -24.22
CA LEU A 27 -2.16 39.25 -23.62
C LEU A 27 -3.63 39.67 -23.53
N VAL A 28 -3.90 40.92 -23.11
CA VAL A 28 -5.24 41.51 -23.08
C VAL A 28 -5.78 41.71 -24.50
N ALA A 29 -4.94 42.06 -25.48
CA ALA A 29 -5.35 42.20 -26.88
C ALA A 29 -5.69 40.85 -27.53
N THR A 30 -4.94 39.79 -27.20
CA THR A 30 -5.16 38.41 -27.71
C THR A 30 -5.97 37.52 -26.76
N TRP A 31 -6.65 38.10 -25.76
CA TRP A 31 -7.40 37.33 -24.75
C TRP A 31 -8.45 36.39 -25.33
N ARG A 32 -9.07 36.75 -26.47
CA ARG A 32 -10.03 35.89 -27.18
C ARG A 32 -9.40 34.60 -27.71
N LEU A 33 -8.16 34.67 -28.20
CA LEU A 33 -7.41 33.48 -28.66
C LEU A 33 -7.02 32.60 -27.49
N TRP A 34 -6.58 33.20 -26.38
CA TRP A 34 -6.29 32.48 -25.14
C TRP A 34 -7.53 31.79 -24.58
N LEU A 35 -8.68 32.47 -24.56
CA LEU A 35 -9.95 31.85 -24.16
C LEU A 35 -10.35 30.70 -25.06
N ALA A 36 -10.19 30.84 -26.38
CA ALA A 36 -10.47 29.75 -27.31
C ALA A 36 -9.55 28.54 -27.05
N LEU A 37 -8.25 28.75 -26.84
CA LEU A 37 -7.31 27.68 -26.50
C LEU A 37 -7.65 27.00 -25.17
N ILE A 38 -8.00 27.77 -24.14
CA ILE A 38 -8.40 27.24 -22.84
C ILE A 38 -9.69 26.42 -22.98
N PHE A 39 -10.67 26.92 -23.73
CA PHE A 39 -11.93 26.21 -23.97
C PHE A 39 -11.72 24.90 -24.74
N VAL A 40 -10.86 24.90 -25.76
CA VAL A 40 -10.47 23.68 -26.49
C VAL A 40 -9.75 22.71 -25.57
N GLY A 41 -8.85 23.19 -24.71
CA GLY A 41 -8.15 22.35 -23.71
C GLY A 41 -9.11 21.71 -22.71
N LEU A 42 -10.10 22.48 -22.21
CA LEU A 42 -11.18 21.99 -21.34
C LEU A 42 -12.02 20.93 -22.06
N ALA A 43 -12.49 21.22 -23.28
CA ALA A 43 -13.28 20.31 -24.08
C ALA A 43 -12.52 19.00 -24.36
N PHE A 44 -11.23 19.09 -24.70
CA PHE A 44 -10.38 17.93 -24.92
C PHE A 44 -10.21 17.09 -23.64
N ASN A 45 -10.02 17.73 -22.49
CA ASN A 45 -9.92 17.03 -21.20
C ASN A 45 -11.22 16.30 -20.85
N ILE A 46 -12.37 16.97 -21.01
CA ILE A 46 -13.69 16.38 -20.77
C ILE A 46 -13.95 15.22 -21.74
N TRP A 47 -13.61 15.39 -23.02
CA TRP A 47 -13.72 14.31 -24.00
C TRP A 47 -12.87 13.11 -23.60
N GLN A 48 -11.59 13.32 -23.24
CA GLN A 48 -10.71 12.24 -22.81
C GLN A 48 -11.29 11.48 -21.62
N ARG A 49 -11.80 12.20 -20.62
CA ARG A 49 -12.49 11.57 -19.47
C ARG A 49 -13.73 10.79 -19.90
N TYR A 50 -14.54 11.37 -20.78
CA TYR A 50 -15.75 10.73 -21.27
C TYR A 50 -15.47 9.46 -22.07
N GLN A 51 -14.46 9.48 -22.94
CA GLN A 51 -14.00 8.30 -23.68
C GLN A 51 -13.50 7.22 -22.73
N TRP A 52 -12.72 7.59 -21.71
CA TRP A 52 -12.26 6.63 -20.70
C TRP A 52 -13.44 5.98 -19.97
N GLN A 53 -14.45 6.75 -19.58
CA GLN A 53 -15.65 6.20 -18.94
C GLN A 53 -16.41 5.25 -19.86
N ARG A 54 -16.64 5.64 -21.12
CA ARG A 54 -17.29 4.76 -22.11
C ARG A 54 -16.49 3.48 -22.35
N TRP A 55 -15.17 3.58 -22.40
CA TRP A 55 -14.29 2.43 -22.54
C TRP A 55 -14.39 1.51 -21.32
N CYS A 56 -14.34 2.05 -20.09
CA CYS A 56 -14.54 1.25 -18.88
C CYS A 56 -15.86 0.47 -18.90
N LEU A 57 -16.95 1.08 -19.39
CA LEU A 57 -18.24 0.41 -19.52
C LEU A 57 -18.18 -0.78 -20.47
N GLN A 58 -17.43 -0.68 -21.57
CA GLN A 58 -17.24 -1.76 -22.53
C GLN A 58 -16.29 -2.86 -22.01
N VAL A 59 -15.30 -2.51 -21.18
CA VAL A 59 -14.34 -3.47 -20.60
C VAL A 59 -14.92 -4.23 -19.42
N ASN A 60 -15.87 -3.65 -18.69
CA ASN A 60 -16.51 -4.29 -17.53
C ASN A 60 -17.10 -5.68 -17.82
N PRO A 61 -17.85 -5.93 -18.92
CA PRO A 61 -18.32 -7.28 -19.24
C PRO A 61 -17.17 -8.26 -19.52
N LEU A 62 -16.10 -7.83 -20.21
CA LEU A 62 -14.92 -8.66 -20.47
C LEU A 62 -14.18 -9.04 -19.17
N PHE A 63 -14.04 -8.08 -18.26
CA PHE A 63 -13.48 -8.30 -16.93
C PHE A 63 -14.29 -9.33 -16.15
N ASN A 64 -15.61 -9.18 -16.10
CA ASN A 64 -16.49 -10.11 -15.38
C ASN A 64 -16.46 -11.52 -15.99
N GLN A 65 -16.28 -11.62 -17.31
CA GLN A 65 -16.10 -12.91 -17.98
C GLN A 65 -14.76 -13.54 -17.61
N LEU A 66 -13.67 -12.78 -17.66
CA LEU A 66 -12.32 -13.23 -17.29
C LEU A 66 -12.24 -13.64 -15.81
N ILE A 67 -12.92 -12.93 -14.91
CA ILE A 67 -13.01 -13.31 -13.50
C ILE A 67 -13.67 -14.67 -13.33
N ARG A 68 -14.76 -14.94 -14.07
CA ARG A 68 -15.49 -16.21 -13.99
C ARG A 68 -14.69 -17.36 -14.59
N GLU A 69 -14.04 -17.13 -15.72
CA GLU A 69 -13.23 -18.14 -16.41
C GLU A 69 -11.96 -18.50 -15.61
N ASN A 70 -11.25 -17.48 -15.09
CA ASN A 70 -9.94 -17.64 -14.46
C ASN A 70 -9.98 -17.62 -12.92
N GLN A 71 -11.16 -17.86 -12.32
CA GLN A 71 -11.35 -17.93 -10.86
C GLN A 71 -10.75 -16.72 -10.12
N GLY A 72 -10.95 -15.51 -10.64
CA GLY A 72 -10.45 -14.26 -10.05
C GLY A 72 -8.99 -13.90 -10.36
N LYS A 73 -8.25 -14.69 -11.14
CA LYS A 73 -6.90 -14.34 -11.63
C LYS A 73 -6.97 -13.64 -12.98
N ILE A 74 -6.49 -12.41 -13.09
CA ILE A 74 -6.45 -11.66 -14.36
C ILE A 74 -5.05 -11.09 -14.59
N THR A 75 -4.59 -11.16 -15.84
CA THR A 75 -3.33 -10.53 -16.26
C THR A 75 -3.65 -9.32 -17.14
N PRO A 76 -2.94 -8.18 -17.04
CA PRO A 76 -3.12 -7.03 -17.93
C PRO A 76 -3.01 -7.42 -19.40
N MET A 77 -2.12 -8.37 -19.71
CA MET A 77 -1.94 -8.90 -21.05
C MET A 77 -3.17 -9.66 -21.57
N ASP A 78 -3.77 -10.52 -20.74
CA ASP A 78 -4.95 -11.30 -21.11
C ASP A 78 -6.16 -10.39 -21.36
N LEU A 79 -6.32 -9.39 -20.47
CA LEU A 79 -7.34 -8.35 -20.64
C LEU A 79 -7.11 -7.50 -21.91
N ALA A 80 -5.86 -7.13 -22.20
CA ALA A 80 -5.47 -6.37 -23.38
C ALA A 80 -5.71 -7.12 -24.69
N ILE A 81 -5.31 -8.40 -24.75
CA ILE A 81 -5.50 -9.26 -25.93
C ILE A 81 -7.00 -9.50 -26.17
N LYS A 82 -7.74 -9.88 -25.12
CA LYS A 82 -9.17 -10.21 -25.23
C LYS A 82 -10.02 -8.98 -25.57
N GLY A 83 -9.59 -7.80 -25.14
CA GLY A 83 -10.27 -6.53 -25.41
C GLY A 83 -9.70 -5.71 -26.57
N ASN A 84 -8.66 -6.18 -27.24
CA ASN A 84 -7.96 -5.49 -28.32
C ASN A 84 -7.55 -4.04 -27.97
N PHE A 85 -6.96 -3.84 -26.79
CA PHE A 85 -6.47 -2.53 -26.33
C PHE A 85 -5.05 -2.62 -25.77
N SER A 86 -4.44 -1.45 -25.49
CA SER A 86 -3.07 -1.41 -24.98
C SER A 86 -2.95 -2.03 -23.59
N GLY A 87 -1.82 -2.69 -23.34
CA GLY A 87 -1.51 -3.26 -22.02
C GLY A 87 -1.46 -2.22 -20.90
N GLU A 88 -1.14 -0.97 -21.23
CA GLU A 88 -1.15 0.14 -20.26
C GLU A 88 -2.57 0.53 -19.84
N ALA A 89 -3.51 0.60 -20.79
CA ALA A 89 -4.92 0.86 -20.48
C ALA A 89 -5.50 -0.28 -19.64
N ALA A 90 -5.19 -1.53 -19.99
CA ALA A 90 -5.57 -2.72 -19.24
C ALA A 90 -5.07 -2.67 -17.79
N LYS A 91 -3.79 -2.36 -17.62
CA LYS A 91 -3.15 -2.23 -16.31
C LYS A 91 -3.82 -1.14 -15.49
N ARG A 92 -4.01 0.06 -16.05
CA ARG A 92 -4.64 1.19 -15.35
C ARG A 92 -6.08 0.89 -14.94
N TYR A 93 -6.82 0.15 -15.76
CA TYR A 93 -8.16 -0.33 -15.43
C TYR A 93 -8.14 -1.31 -14.26
N LEU A 94 -7.26 -2.30 -14.31
CA LEU A 94 -7.12 -3.29 -13.24
C LEU A 94 -6.65 -2.67 -11.93
N ASP A 95 -5.71 -1.72 -11.97
CA ASP A 95 -5.26 -0.96 -10.80
C ASP A 95 -6.44 -0.25 -10.11
N GLY A 96 -7.35 0.36 -10.88
CA GLY A 96 -8.58 0.95 -10.33
C GLY A 96 -9.53 -0.10 -9.75
N LYS A 97 -9.67 -1.25 -10.42
CA LYS A 97 -10.54 -2.35 -9.95
C LYS A 97 -10.02 -3.06 -8.70
N LEU A 98 -8.73 -3.08 -8.44
CA LEU A 98 -8.19 -3.67 -7.21
C LEU A 98 -8.68 -2.95 -5.96
N ALA A 99 -8.73 -1.62 -6.00
CA ALA A 99 -9.23 -0.81 -4.89
C ALA A 99 -10.72 -1.07 -4.63
N GLU A 100 -11.51 -1.30 -5.68
CA GLU A 100 -12.94 -1.59 -5.57
C GLU A 100 -13.23 -3.02 -5.05
N PHE A 101 -12.42 -4.01 -5.44
CA PHE A 101 -12.66 -5.43 -5.15
C PHE A 101 -11.71 -6.01 -4.09
N ALA A 102 -10.97 -5.16 -3.36
CA ALA A 102 -9.97 -5.54 -2.37
C ALA A 102 -8.99 -6.62 -2.89
N GLY A 103 -8.56 -6.48 -4.14
CA GLY A 103 -7.69 -7.45 -4.80
C GLY A 103 -6.21 -7.23 -4.48
N SER A 104 -5.38 -8.25 -4.78
CA SER A 104 -3.93 -8.23 -4.56
C SER A 104 -3.17 -8.34 -5.88
N ILE A 105 -2.08 -7.57 -6.02
CA ILE A 105 -1.14 -7.70 -7.15
C ILE A 105 -0.01 -8.63 -6.72
N VAL A 106 0.26 -9.65 -7.52
CA VAL A 106 1.44 -10.50 -7.37
C VAL A 106 2.30 -10.35 -8.61
N ASN A 107 3.57 -10.04 -8.43
CA ASN A 107 4.54 -10.07 -9.52
C ASN A 107 4.86 -11.53 -9.83
N SER A 108 4.56 -11.99 -11.04
CA SER A 108 4.97 -13.30 -11.53
C SER A 108 6.48 -13.32 -11.74
N GLU A 109 7.12 -14.46 -11.49
CA GLU A 109 8.57 -14.68 -11.65
C GLU A 109 9.09 -14.32 -13.05
N ASN A 110 8.20 -14.32 -14.05
CA ASN A 110 8.48 -13.95 -15.44
C ASN A 110 8.32 -12.44 -15.74
N GLY A 111 8.30 -11.58 -14.72
CA GLY A 111 8.16 -10.13 -14.83
C GLY A 111 6.74 -9.61 -15.13
N GLY A 112 5.75 -10.50 -15.26
CA GLY A 112 4.35 -10.14 -15.51
C GLY A 112 3.58 -9.86 -14.22
N LYS A 113 2.82 -8.76 -14.16
CA LYS A 113 1.94 -8.44 -13.03
C LYS A 113 0.64 -9.23 -13.12
N VAL A 114 0.30 -10.00 -12.09
CA VAL A 114 -0.94 -10.78 -12.00
C VAL A 114 -1.83 -10.17 -10.93
N TYR A 115 -3.11 -9.99 -11.27
CA TYR A 115 -4.11 -9.35 -10.43
C TYR A 115 -5.05 -10.43 -9.90
N TYR A 116 -5.15 -10.55 -8.59
CA TYR A 116 -6.06 -11.48 -7.92
C TYR A 116 -7.22 -10.71 -7.31
N PHE A 117 -8.43 -11.09 -7.69
CA PHE A 117 -9.69 -10.50 -7.20
C PHE A 117 -10.42 -11.50 -6.32
N ILE A 118 -10.84 -11.06 -5.13
CA ILE A 118 -11.60 -11.89 -4.20
C ILE A 118 -13.04 -11.99 -4.71
N THR A 119 -13.48 -13.20 -5.05
CA THR A 119 -14.82 -13.47 -5.59
C THR A 119 -15.50 -14.62 -4.85
N ALA A 120 -16.82 -14.78 -5.02
CA ALA A 120 -17.57 -15.85 -4.34
C ALA A 120 -17.01 -17.26 -4.63
N SER A 121 -16.44 -17.50 -5.81
CA SER A 121 -15.78 -18.76 -6.16
C SER A 121 -14.45 -18.97 -5.42
N THR A 122 -13.64 -17.92 -5.24
CA THR A 122 -12.39 -18.02 -4.47
C THR A 122 -12.66 -18.11 -2.97
N LEU A 123 -13.72 -17.45 -2.48
CA LEU A 123 -14.17 -17.57 -1.10
C LEU A 123 -14.76 -18.96 -0.83
N GLY A 124 -15.57 -19.50 -1.76
CA GLY A 124 -16.09 -20.86 -1.66
C GLY A 124 -14.99 -21.90 -1.47
N SER A 125 -13.92 -21.84 -2.26
CA SER A 125 -12.76 -22.76 -2.08
C SER A 125 -12.03 -22.57 -0.75
N ILE A 126 -12.03 -21.35 -0.17
CA ILE A 126 -11.39 -21.07 1.13
C ILE A 126 -12.26 -21.55 2.30
N PHE A 127 -13.59 -21.51 2.17
CA PHE A 127 -14.53 -21.95 3.22
C PHE A 127 -14.82 -23.46 3.17
N ASP A 128 -14.75 -24.09 2.00
CA ASP A 128 -15.07 -25.52 1.81
C ASP A 128 -13.85 -26.45 1.97
N SER A 129 -12.63 -25.90 1.97
CA SER A 129 -11.40 -26.68 2.16
C SER A 129 -10.92 -26.62 3.62
N SER A 130 -11.39 -27.56 4.44
CA SER A 130 -10.75 -27.94 5.70
C SER A 130 -9.61 -28.93 5.44
N GLU A 131 -8.64 -28.54 4.61
CA GLU A 131 -7.36 -29.23 4.40
C GLU A 131 -6.34 -28.19 3.89
N PRO A 132 -5.04 -28.34 4.21
CA PRO A 132 -4.15 -27.23 4.53
C PRO A 132 -3.94 -26.30 3.34
N VAL A 133 -3.90 -25.01 3.68
CA VAL A 133 -3.40 -23.90 2.86
C VAL A 133 -2.36 -24.43 1.89
N LYS A 134 -2.72 -24.52 0.60
CA LYS A 134 -1.74 -24.71 -0.47
C LYS A 134 -0.75 -23.57 -0.30
N GLU A 135 0.40 -23.91 0.25
CA GLU A 135 1.51 -22.99 0.50
C GLU A 135 1.69 -22.17 -0.76
N LEU A 136 1.30 -20.90 -0.68
CA LEU A 136 1.87 -19.88 -1.53
C LEU A 136 3.39 -20.07 -1.38
N PRO A 137 4.16 -20.15 -2.47
CA PRO A 137 5.60 -20.24 -2.35
C PRO A 137 6.08 -18.96 -1.66
N HIS A 138 6.22 -19.04 -0.35
CA HIS A 138 7.14 -18.25 0.42
C HIS A 138 8.52 -18.76 0.06
N GLN A 139 8.99 -18.44 -1.15
CA GLN A 139 10.37 -18.68 -1.50
C GLN A 139 11.11 -17.38 -1.72
N ARG A 140 11.68 -16.95 -0.58
CA ARG A 140 13.09 -16.57 -0.45
C ARG A 140 13.56 -15.42 -1.32
N SER A 141 13.73 -14.29 -0.65
CA SER A 141 14.85 -13.36 -0.79
C SER A 141 16.23 -14.01 -0.50
N ASN A 142 16.43 -15.29 -0.81
CA ASN A 142 17.70 -16.00 -0.66
C ASN A 142 18.17 -16.44 -2.05
N LYS A 143 18.43 -15.47 -2.92
CA LYS A 143 19.29 -15.63 -4.10
C LYS A 143 20.26 -14.46 -4.16
N MET A 144 21.00 -14.28 -3.07
CA MET A 144 22.27 -13.57 -3.11
C MET A 144 23.25 -14.19 -2.10
N MET A 145 23.26 -15.53 -2.00
CA MET A 145 24.31 -16.25 -1.27
C MET A 145 24.35 -17.72 -1.71
N GLU A 146 24.30 -18.00 -3.02
CA GLU A 146 24.53 -19.35 -3.55
C GLU A 146 25.60 -19.30 -4.65
N ASN A 147 26.61 -18.45 -4.45
CA ASN A 147 27.75 -18.35 -5.35
C ASN A 147 29.10 -18.45 -4.65
N LEU A 148 29.13 -18.81 -3.38
CA LEU A 148 30.35 -18.93 -2.60
C LEU A 148 30.19 -20.13 -1.67
N LEU A 149 31.02 -21.15 -1.90
CA LEU A 149 31.34 -22.27 -1.02
C LEU A 149 30.54 -23.57 -1.21
N ALA A 150 31.12 -24.47 -2.01
CA ALA A 150 31.62 -25.71 -1.41
C ALA A 150 33.16 -25.57 -1.24
N PRO A 151 33.78 -26.34 -0.34
CA PRO A 151 33.94 -26.08 1.09
C PRO A 151 35.42 -25.72 1.41
N PRO A 152 35.79 -25.28 2.63
CA PRO A 152 36.18 -26.26 3.65
C PRO A 152 35.91 -25.86 5.13
N THR A 153 35.74 -26.91 5.92
CA THR A 153 36.31 -27.15 7.27
C THR A 153 35.88 -26.31 8.49
N GLN A 154 35.48 -27.09 9.51
CA GLN A 154 35.13 -26.81 10.91
C GLN A 154 36.10 -25.89 11.66
N VAL A 155 35.59 -25.09 12.62
CA VAL A 155 35.99 -25.08 14.05
C VAL A 155 34.84 -24.49 14.89
N GLN A 156 34.41 -25.20 15.94
CA GLN A 156 33.58 -24.70 17.04
C GLN A 156 34.44 -23.90 18.02
N GLN A 157 34.01 -22.71 18.46
CA GLN A 157 34.19 -22.24 19.85
C GLN A 157 33.47 -20.91 20.15
N GLU A 158 32.70 -20.95 21.25
CA GLU A 158 32.49 -19.89 22.27
C GLU A 158 31.73 -18.58 21.95
N GLU A 159 30.49 -18.53 22.46
CA GLU A 159 29.89 -17.37 23.16
C GLU A 159 30.80 -16.93 24.34
N PRO A 160 30.77 -15.68 24.89
CA PRO A 160 29.58 -14.80 24.97
C PRO A 160 29.83 -13.27 24.93
N LYS A 161 28.70 -12.55 24.95
CA LYS A 161 28.44 -11.33 25.74
C LYS A 161 28.96 -9.95 25.28
N THR A 162 27.96 -9.15 24.97
CA THR A 162 27.67 -7.78 25.47
C THR A 162 28.34 -6.59 24.80
N GLU A 163 27.47 -5.58 24.65
CA GLU A 163 27.76 -4.14 24.58
C GLU A 163 28.26 -3.64 23.23
N THR A 164 27.78 -2.54 22.67
CA THR A 164 26.78 -1.56 23.08
C THR A 164 26.71 -0.56 21.92
N LEU A 165 25.48 -0.22 21.53
CA LEU A 165 25.07 1.04 20.92
C LEU A 165 25.90 1.61 19.75
N SER A 166 25.25 1.70 18.58
CA SER A 166 24.78 2.99 18.06
C SER A 166 23.78 2.80 16.91
N HIS A 167 22.51 3.18 17.16
CA HIS A 167 21.81 4.28 16.48
C HIS A 167 22.35 4.71 15.10
N THR A 168 21.60 4.98 14.03
CA THR A 168 20.22 5.43 13.87
C THR A 168 19.96 5.56 12.36
N HIS A 169 18.81 5.09 11.86
CA HIS A 169 17.97 5.96 11.04
C HIS A 169 16.50 5.62 11.28
N GLN A 170 15.85 6.55 11.98
CA GLN A 170 14.42 6.67 12.11
C GLN A 170 13.90 7.36 10.84
N GLU A 171 12.78 6.87 10.32
CA GLU A 171 11.74 7.65 9.65
C GLU A 171 10.42 7.01 10.09
N GLU A 172 9.97 7.33 11.31
CA GLU A 172 8.88 8.27 11.57
C GLU A 172 7.64 8.06 10.70
N VAL A 173 6.75 7.17 11.15
CA VAL A 173 5.31 7.41 11.07
C VAL A 173 4.72 7.14 12.45
N LYS A 174 4.70 8.19 13.27
CA LYS A 174 3.85 8.26 14.46
C LYS A 174 2.39 8.25 13.99
N LYS A 175 1.75 7.08 13.99
CA LYS A 175 0.29 7.03 14.19
C LYS A 175 0.06 6.92 15.70
N PRO A 176 -0.83 7.72 16.28
CA PRO A 176 -0.98 7.79 17.72
C PRO A 176 -1.53 6.45 18.22
N LEU A 177 -0.80 5.83 19.14
CA LEU A 177 -1.15 4.60 19.85
C LEU A 177 -2.57 4.66 20.44
N GLU A 178 -3.02 5.88 20.74
CA GLU A 178 -4.36 6.23 21.21
C GLU A 178 -5.47 5.87 20.22
N GLN A 179 -5.24 5.95 18.89
CA GLN A 179 -6.25 5.58 17.90
C GLN A 179 -6.43 4.05 17.72
N GLN A 180 -5.43 3.25 18.07
CA GLN A 180 -5.55 1.79 18.11
C GLN A 180 -6.18 1.27 19.41
N LEU A 181 -6.24 2.10 20.45
CA LEU A 181 -6.95 1.79 21.70
C LEU A 181 -8.47 2.09 21.61
N VAL A 182 -8.92 2.86 20.61
CA VAL A 182 -10.35 3.18 20.39
C VAL A 182 -11.12 1.99 19.78
N PHE A 183 -10.43 1.04 19.16
CA PHE A 183 -11.01 -0.21 18.68
C PHE A 183 -10.62 -1.31 19.67
N GLY A 184 -11.48 -1.65 20.62
CA GLY A 184 -11.20 -2.56 21.76
C GLY A 184 -10.87 -4.03 21.42
N SER A 185 -10.22 -4.28 20.30
CA SER A 185 -9.84 -5.59 19.78
C SER A 185 -8.50 -5.49 19.03
N LEU A 186 -7.45 -6.17 19.51
CA LEU A 186 -6.18 -6.25 18.80
C LEU A 186 -6.08 -7.54 17.98
N ILE A 187 -5.51 -7.45 16.79
CA ILE A 187 -5.16 -8.63 16.00
C ILE A 187 -3.87 -9.28 16.55
N GLN A 188 -3.65 -10.55 16.22
CA GLN A 188 -2.51 -11.34 16.71
C GLN A 188 -1.14 -10.65 16.53
N SER A 189 -0.91 -10.00 15.39
CA SER A 189 0.35 -9.31 15.11
C SER A 189 0.53 -8.04 15.94
N GLU A 190 -0.55 -7.37 16.33
CA GLU A 190 -0.51 -6.17 17.15
C GLU A 190 -0.36 -6.50 18.63
N LEU A 191 -1.08 -7.51 19.12
CA LEU A 191 -0.87 -8.02 20.47
C LEU A 191 0.56 -8.54 20.64
N ALA A 192 1.09 -9.24 19.63
CA ALA A 192 2.47 -9.71 19.65
C ALA A 192 3.49 -8.57 19.74
N LYS A 193 3.29 -7.47 19.00
CA LYS A 193 4.11 -6.26 19.11
C LYS A 193 4.01 -5.65 20.50
N ARG A 194 2.81 -5.59 21.08
CA ARG A 194 2.54 -5.02 22.40
C ARG A 194 3.19 -5.83 23.53
N LEU A 195 3.11 -7.15 23.46
CA LEU A 195 3.73 -8.07 24.42
C LEU A 195 5.24 -8.29 24.17
N ASN A 196 5.80 -7.67 23.12
CA ASN A 196 7.18 -7.86 22.66
C ASN A 196 7.55 -9.34 22.44
N VAL A 197 6.67 -10.08 21.78
CA VAL A 197 6.83 -11.51 21.45
C VAL A 197 6.56 -11.76 19.97
N TYR A 198 6.96 -12.92 19.46
CA TYR A 198 6.58 -13.33 18.12
C TYR A 198 5.08 -13.64 18.03
N SER A 199 4.48 -13.29 16.90
CA SER A 199 3.07 -13.58 16.61
C SER A 199 2.74 -15.08 16.72
N SER A 200 3.68 -15.95 16.38
CA SER A 200 3.56 -17.41 16.53
C SER A 200 3.42 -17.86 17.98
N THR A 201 4.05 -17.17 18.94
CA THR A 201 3.92 -17.47 20.37
C THR A 201 2.52 -17.15 20.85
N VAL A 202 1.96 -16.01 20.44
CA VAL A 202 0.58 -15.61 20.77
C VAL A 202 -0.41 -16.59 20.14
N TYR A 203 -0.22 -16.98 18.87
CA TYR A 203 -1.09 -17.96 18.18
C TYR A 203 -1.17 -19.30 18.91
N LYS A 204 -0.01 -19.81 19.35
CA LYS A 204 0.07 -21.11 20.01
C LYS A 204 -0.59 -21.10 21.38
N ARG A 205 -0.47 -19.98 22.11
CA ARG A 205 -0.94 -19.87 23.49
C ARG A 205 -2.35 -19.29 23.63
N ARG A 206 -2.94 -18.75 22.57
CA ARG A 206 -4.26 -18.08 22.63
C ARG A 206 -5.40 -18.96 23.15
N ASP A 207 -5.24 -20.27 23.00
CA ASP A 207 -6.20 -21.30 23.40
C ASP A 207 -5.84 -21.90 24.77
N ASP A 208 -4.73 -21.46 25.40
CA ASP A 208 -4.32 -21.91 26.73
C ASP A 208 -5.20 -21.25 27.81
N PRO A 209 -5.58 -21.98 28.88
CA PRO A 209 -6.35 -21.43 29.98
C PRO A 209 -5.60 -20.33 30.77
N GLU A 210 -4.26 -20.38 30.78
CA GLU A 210 -3.40 -19.39 31.45
C GLU A 210 -3.06 -18.17 30.56
N PHE A 211 -3.59 -18.10 29.34
CA PHE A 211 -3.29 -17.03 28.39
C PHE A 211 -3.59 -15.61 28.91
N PRO A 212 -4.71 -15.35 29.62
CA PRO A 212 -5.00 -14.02 30.17
C PRO A 212 -3.95 -13.56 31.20
N GLU A 213 -3.48 -14.46 32.06
CA GLU A 213 -2.47 -14.16 33.07
C GLU A 213 -1.08 -13.94 32.44
N TRP A 214 -0.74 -14.79 31.47
CA TRP A 214 0.51 -14.67 30.71
C TRP A 214 0.59 -13.36 29.92
N SER A 215 -0.51 -12.98 29.26
CA SER A 215 -0.58 -11.73 28.49
C SER A 215 -0.49 -10.52 29.42
N ARG A 216 -1.19 -10.52 30.57
CA ARG A 216 -1.05 -9.49 31.62
C ARG A 216 0.39 -9.34 32.11
N SER A 217 1.13 -10.43 32.31
CA SER A 217 2.53 -10.38 32.77
C SER A 217 3.48 -9.76 31.74
N LYS A 218 3.13 -9.85 30.45
CA LYS A 218 3.94 -9.34 29.34
C LYS A 218 3.48 -7.99 28.80
N ASP A 219 2.27 -7.57 29.15
CA ASP A 219 1.69 -6.31 28.71
C ASP A 219 2.27 -5.14 29.52
N PRO A 220 2.78 -4.07 28.87
CA PRO A 220 3.26 -2.88 29.56
C PRO A 220 2.22 -2.21 30.46
N ASP A 221 0.93 -2.34 30.12
CA ASP A 221 -0.18 -1.74 30.86
C ASP A 221 -0.84 -2.76 31.81
N GLY A 222 -0.31 -3.98 31.92
CA GLY A 222 -0.86 -5.03 32.78
C GLY A 222 -2.25 -5.54 32.38
N ILE A 223 -2.62 -5.37 31.10
CA ILE A 223 -3.93 -5.79 30.59
C ILE A 223 -3.92 -7.29 30.27
N ALA A 224 -4.92 -8.01 30.79
CA ALA A 224 -5.16 -9.40 30.42
C ALA A 224 -5.90 -9.46 29.09
N TRP A 225 -5.46 -10.31 28.17
CA TRP A 225 -6.06 -10.44 26.84
C TRP A 225 -6.74 -11.79 26.67
N ARG A 226 -7.90 -11.81 25.99
CA ARG A 226 -8.60 -13.04 25.63
C ARG A 226 -8.87 -13.13 24.14
N TYR A 227 -8.61 -14.30 23.58
CA TYR A 227 -8.89 -14.58 22.19
C TYR A 227 -10.38 -14.88 21.96
N SER A 228 -10.95 -14.24 20.93
CA SER A 228 -12.29 -14.55 20.42
C SER A 228 -12.15 -15.35 19.12
N PRO A 229 -12.52 -16.65 19.09
CA PRO A 229 -12.48 -17.43 17.85
C PRO A 229 -13.49 -16.94 16.80
N LYS A 230 -14.53 -16.19 17.22
CA LYS A 230 -15.56 -15.64 16.33
C LYS A 230 -15.04 -14.48 15.48
N THR A 231 -14.23 -13.59 16.06
CA THR A 231 -13.71 -12.40 15.37
C THR A 231 -12.21 -12.52 15.04
N LYS A 232 -11.53 -13.55 15.54
CA LYS A 232 -10.08 -13.77 15.43
C LYS A 232 -9.24 -12.63 16.02
N GLU A 233 -9.79 -11.96 17.03
CA GLU A 233 -9.17 -10.82 17.70
C GLU A 233 -9.03 -11.07 19.21
N PHE A 234 -8.16 -10.28 19.83
CA PHE A 234 -7.88 -10.29 21.25
C PHE A 234 -8.56 -9.10 21.92
N PHE A 235 -9.37 -9.38 22.94
CA PHE A 235 -10.10 -8.38 23.70
C PHE A 235 -9.47 -8.21 25.07
N PRO A 236 -9.42 -6.99 25.61
CA PRO A 236 -8.97 -6.75 26.98
C PRO A 236 -10.01 -7.32 27.94
N ILE A 237 -9.54 -8.06 28.94
CA ILE A 237 -10.31 -8.42 30.13
C ILE A 237 -9.93 -7.38 31.19
N GLU A 238 -10.80 -6.40 31.39
CA GLU A 238 -10.74 -5.55 32.57
C GLU A 238 -11.16 -6.40 33.77
N GLU A 239 -10.21 -6.75 34.63
CA GLU A 239 -10.59 -7.13 35.99
C GLU A 239 -10.97 -5.83 36.71
N GLU A 240 -12.26 -5.65 36.97
CA GLU A 240 -12.73 -4.68 37.95
C GLU A 240 -11.99 -4.96 39.28
N LYS A 241 -11.01 -4.11 39.61
CA LYS A 241 -10.53 -4.00 40.98
C LYS A 241 -11.68 -3.44 41.81
N SER A 242 -12.33 -4.32 42.57
CA SER A 242 -13.11 -3.95 43.76
C SER A 242 -12.22 -3.35 44.84
#